data_AF-A0A5J5VYE6-F1
#
_entry.id   AF-A0A5J5VYE6-F1
#
_cell.length_a   1.000
_cell.length_b   1.000
_cell.length_c   1.000
_cell.angle_alpha   90.00
_cell.angle_beta   90.00
_cell.angle_gamma   90.00
#
_symmetry.space_group_name_H-M   'P 1'
#
loop_
_entity.id
_entity.type
_entity.pdbx_description
1 polymer ?
#
loop_
_entity_poly.entity_id
_entity_poly.type
_entity_poly.pdbx_seq_one_letter_code
_entity_poly.pdbx_strand_id
1 'polypeptide(L)' 'MIDLGIDNNKINWALKDKQEFIDIIGTVYREARKCRGLIIAPKDYSTKYCY' A
#
# COMPACT_ATOMS: atom_id res chain seq x y z
N MET A 1 5.99 -2.92 6.94
CA MET A 1 5.71 -1.53 6.52
C MET A 1 5.46 -1.53 5.01
N ILE A 2 4.54 -0.71 4.51
CA ILE A 2 4.23 -0.68 3.07
C ILE A 2 4.70 0.65 2.52
N ASP A 3 5.53 0.66 1.48
CA ASP A 3 5.92 1.90 0.82
C ASP A 3 4.81 2.38 -0.12
N LEU A 4 4.14 3.46 0.30
CA LEU A 4 3.02 4.07 -0.42
C LEU A 4 3.42 5.43 -1.02
N GLY A 5 4.64 5.90 -0.77
CA GLY A 5 5.17 7.18 -1.25
C GLY A 5 4.73 8.43 -0.46
N ILE A 6 3.81 8.29 0.50
CA ILE A 6 3.34 9.40 1.37
C ILE A 6 3.60 9.08 2.84
N ASP A 7 3.08 7.95 3.33
CA ASP A 7 3.37 7.43 4.67
C ASP A 7 3.41 5.90 4.60
N ASN A 8 4.44 5.32 5.21
CA ASN A 8 4.75 3.90 5.08
C ASN A 8 4.25 3.05 6.25
N ASN A 9 3.69 3.72 7.26
CA ASN A 9 3.17 3.08 8.47
C ASN A 9 1.66 2.92 8.46
N LYS A 10 0.88 3.87 7.91
CA LYS A 10 -0.59 3.84 7.93
C LYS A 10 -1.20 4.44 6.65
N ILE A 11 -2.32 3.87 6.21
CA ILE A 11 -3.16 4.45 5.15
C ILE A 11 -4.18 5.39 5.84
N ASN A 12 -4.09 6.69 5.60
CA ASN A 12 -4.95 7.69 6.26
C ASN A 12 -6.02 8.32 5.34
N TRP A 13 -6.19 7.79 4.13
CA TRP A 13 -7.13 8.30 3.13
C TRP A 13 -8.15 7.25 2.70
N ALA A 14 -9.31 7.71 2.25
CA ALA A 14 -10.36 6.84 1.75
C ALA A 14 -9.99 6.28 0.37
N LEU A 15 -9.76 4.97 0.29
CA LEU A 15 -9.64 4.25 -0.98
C LEU A 15 -11.02 4.17 -1.64
N LYS A 16 -11.17 4.72 -2.85
CA LYS A 16 -12.44 4.71 -3.60
C LYS A 16 -12.69 3.37 -4.30
N ASP A 17 -11.63 2.65 -4.65
CA ASP A 17 -11.71 1.43 -5.43
C ASP A 17 -11.53 0.19 -4.54
N LYS A 18 -12.47 -0.75 -4.63
CA LYS A 18 -12.44 -1.98 -3.83
C LYS A 18 -11.36 -2.96 -4.31
N GLN A 19 -11.02 -2.95 -5.59
CA GLN A 19 -10.00 -3.83 -6.15
C GLN A 19 -8.60 -3.39 -5.68
N GLU A 20 -8.33 -2.09 -5.67
CA GLU A 20 -7.07 -1.53 -5.13
C GLU A 20 -6.83 -1.98 -3.67
N PHE A 21 -7.88 -2.05 -2.85
CA PHE A 21 -7.74 -2.50 -1.46
C PHE A 21 -7.40 -4.00 -1.35
N ILE A 22 -8.05 -4.83 -2.16
CA ILE A 22 -7.78 -6.28 -2.21
C ILE A 22 -6.34 -6.54 -2.67
N ASP A 23 -5.87 -5.81 -3.67
CA ASP A 23 -4.53 -5.97 -4.22
C ASP A 23 -3.44 -5.55 -3.22
N ILE A 24 -3.66 -4.47 -2.45
CA ILE A 24 -2.77 -4.07 -1.35
C ILE A 24 -2.68 -5.18 -0.30
N ILE A 25 -3.81 -5.67 0.20
CA ILE A 25 -3.84 -6.74 1.22
C ILE A 25 -3.19 -8.01 0.69
N GLY A 26 -3.48 -8.41 -0.55
CA GLY A 26 -2.89 -9.59 -1.17
C GLY A 26 -1.36 -9.49 -1.29
N THR A 27 -0.85 -8.31 -1.63
CA THR A 27 0.59 -8.04 -1.70
C THR A 27 1.24 -8.08 -0.31
N VAL A 28 0.60 -7.48 0.69
CA VAL A 28 1.06 -7.51 2.09
C VAL A 28 1.14 -8.94 2.60
N TYR A 29 0.08 -9.73 2.39
CA TYR A 29 0.02 -11.10 2.88
C TYR A 29 1.11 -11.98 2.26
N ARG A 30 1.34 -11.86 0.95
CA ARG A 30 2.38 -12.63 0.24
C ARG A 30 3.78 -12.25 0.68
N GLU A 31 4.07 -10.96 0.81
CA GLU A 31 5.41 -10.49 1.14
C GLU A 31 5.72 -10.60 2.64
N ALA A 32 4.71 -10.49 3.51
CA ALA A 32 4.85 -10.76 4.95
C ALA A 32 5.19 -12.23 5.23
N ARG A 33 4.63 -13.18 4.46
CA ARG A 33 5.00 -14.61 4.55
C ARG A 33 6.45 -14.88 4.16
N LYS A 34 7.09 -13.99 3.40
CA LYS A 34 8.52 -14.05 3.05
C LYS A 34 9.42 -13.32 4.06
N CYS A 35 8.87 -12.91 5.21
CA CYS A 35 9.57 -12.17 6.26
C CYS A 35 10.21 -10.85 5.77
N ARG A 36 9.60 -10.18 4.78
CA ARG A 36 10.09 -8.88 4.31
C ARG A 36 9.55 -7.77 5.19
N GLY A 37 10.44 -6.96 5.76
CA GLY A 37 10.08 -5.85 6.67
C GLY A 37 9.45 -4.64 5.96
N LEU A 38 9.77 -4.46 4.68
CA LEU A 38 9.28 -3.36 3.84
C LEU A 38 8.74 -3.93 2.52
N ILE A 39 7.51 -3.53 2.19
CA ILE A 39 6.71 -4.08 1.10
C ILE A 39 6.37 -2.92 0.18
N ILE A 40 6.74 -2.99 -1.09
CA ILE A 40 6.44 -1.92 -2.05
C ILE A 40 4.99 -2.09 -2.52
N ALA A 41 4.21 -1.00 -2.50
CA ALA A 41 2.85 -1.05 -3.01
C ALA A 41 2.84 -1.35 -4.53
N PRO A 42 1.84 -2.11 -5.04
CA PRO A 42 1.74 -2.44 -6.46
C PRO A 42 1.45 -1.22 -7.35
N LYS A 43 1.05 -0.11 -6.75
CA LYS A 43 0.75 1.15 -7.42
C LYS A 43 1.35 2.29 -6.61
N ASP A 44 1.86 3.28 -7.32
CA ASP A 44 2.38 4.47 -6.67
C ASP A 44 1.22 5.39 -6.25
N TYR A 45 1.13 5.69 -4.96
CA TYR A 45 0.11 6.58 -4.39
C TYR A 45 0.65 8.00 -4.15
N SER A 46 1.93 8.26 -4.45
CA SER A 46 2.61 9.56 -4.29
C SER A 46 1.90 10.74 -4.98
N THR A 47 1.22 10.48 -6.09
CA THR A 47 0.63 11.53 -6.94
C THR A 47 -0.86 11.79 -6.71
N LYS A 48 -1.54 10.99 -5.88
CA LYS A 48 -3.01 11.14 -5.69
C LYS A 48 -3.40 12.34 -4.80
N TYR A 49 -2.46 13.00 -4.14
CA TYR A 49 -2.72 14.17 -3.28
C TYR A 49 -1.67 15.29 -3.46
N CYS A 50 -1.59 15.86 -4.67
CA CYS A 50 -1.25 17.28 -4.77
C CYS A 50 -2.51 18.09 -4.43
N TYR A 51 -2.77 18.30 -3.13
CA TYR A 51 -3.75 19.28 -2.65
C TYR A 51 -3.32 19.82 -1.29
#